data_AF-A0AAU3SM32-F1
#
_entry.id   AF-A0AAU3SM32-F1
#
_cell.length_a   1.000
_cell.length_b   1.000
_cell.length_c   1.000
_cell.angle_alpha   90.00
_cell.angle_beta   90.00
_cell.angle_gamma   90.00
#
_symmetry.space_group_name_H-M   'P 1'
#
loop_
_entity.id
_entity.type
_entity.pdbx_description
1 polymer ?
#
loop_
_entity_poly.entity_id
_entity_poly.type
_entity_poly.pdbx_seq_one_letter_code
_entity_poly.pdbx_strand_id
1 'polypeptide(L)'
;MSTDQPPPGEPPEEDPFLKKPQEPTPPSGGSPYGSPPPGSGGPPPPPPGGPGGGGYPPPPPPYGGGDPYGGGPAMPDPLAGMPPLADFGRRLAARIIDVLIVAVPLFLIQLAFGTNRYMVETDRGEDVSEVITKSYSGSGLLMTLISIVAYVGYDWWFTKKSGQTVGKKALSLRVAMLNDGSVPSSKAALSRAAVLWLPTLICCFCLWPIALVVSILVDKPYKQGLHDKAAKTVVVQATT
;
A
#
# COMPACT_ATOMS: atom_id res chain seq x y z
N MET A 1 5.56 -27.41 -62.53
CA MET A 1 5.14 -26.62 -61.36
C MET A 1 6.26 -26.78 -60.33
N SER A 2 7.27 -25.90 -60.36
CA SER A 2 8.44 -25.98 -59.47
C SER A 2 8.06 -25.64 -58.04
N THR A 3 8.44 -26.53 -57.12
CA THR A 3 8.52 -26.29 -55.67
C THR A 3 9.85 -25.64 -55.36
N ASP A 4 9.84 -24.35 -55.01
CA ASP A 4 10.99 -23.68 -54.38
C ASP A 4 10.49 -22.90 -53.17
N GLN A 5 11.04 -23.26 -52.00
CA GLN A 5 10.79 -22.64 -50.71
C GLN A 5 12.01 -21.77 -50.39
N PRO A 6 11.86 -20.47 -50.08
CA PRO A 6 13.01 -19.61 -49.80
C PRO A 6 13.72 -20.02 -48.49
N PRO A 7 15.03 -19.79 -48.37
CA PRO A 7 15.80 -20.19 -47.20
C PRO A 7 15.36 -19.43 -45.95
N PRO A 8 15.50 -20.01 -44.74
CA PRO A 8 15.21 -19.32 -43.49
C PRO A 8 16.14 -18.12 -43.34
N GLY A 9 15.57 -16.91 -43.26
CA GLY A 9 16.32 -15.68 -43.01
C GLY A 9 16.96 -15.71 -41.61
N GLU A 10 18.19 -15.19 -41.53
CA GLU A 10 18.88 -14.91 -40.26
C GLU A 10 18.05 -13.94 -39.41
N PRO A 11 17.92 -14.15 -38.09
CA PRO A 11 17.21 -13.22 -37.23
C PRO A 11 18.01 -11.90 -37.09
N PRO A 12 17.35 -10.74 -37.12
CA PRO A 12 18.02 -9.45 -36.97
C PRO A 12 18.63 -9.30 -35.56
N GLU A 13 19.93 -9.03 -35.49
CA GLU A 13 20.71 -8.95 -34.23
C GLU A 13 20.55 -7.64 -33.43
N GLU A 14 19.64 -6.73 -33.80
CA GLU A 14 19.49 -5.45 -33.10
C GLU A 14 18.03 -5.14 -32.73
N ASP A 15 17.51 -5.84 -31.72
CA ASP A 15 16.32 -5.41 -30.98
C ASP A 15 16.75 -4.73 -29.67
N PRO A 16 16.55 -3.40 -29.51
CA PRO A 16 16.89 -2.67 -28.28
C PRO A 16 16.03 -3.06 -27.06
N PHE A 17 15.06 -3.97 -27.21
CA PHE A 17 14.22 -4.51 -26.13
C PHE A 17 14.57 -5.95 -25.72
N LEU A 18 15.58 -6.57 -26.35
CA LEU A 18 16.07 -7.89 -25.95
C LEU A 18 17.07 -7.79 -24.78
N LYS A 19 16.67 -8.36 -23.64
CA LYS A 19 17.47 -8.40 -22.41
C LYS A 19 18.61 -9.41 -22.59
N LYS A 20 19.86 -8.93 -22.67
CA LYS A 20 21.06 -9.80 -22.66
C LYS A 20 21.05 -10.72 -21.43
N PRO A 21 21.33 -12.03 -21.57
CA PRO A 21 21.60 -12.89 -20.41
C PRO A 21 22.76 -12.31 -19.60
N GLN A 22 22.56 -12.10 -18.30
CA GLN A 22 23.65 -11.73 -17.41
C GLN A 22 24.62 -12.90 -17.30
N GLU A 23 25.87 -12.69 -17.69
CA GLU A 23 26.97 -13.61 -17.38
C GLU A 23 27.12 -13.72 -15.85
N PRO A 24 27.33 -14.93 -15.30
CA PRO A 24 27.54 -15.09 -13.87
C PRO A 24 28.90 -14.51 -13.47
N THR A 25 28.88 -13.49 -12.61
CA THR A 25 30.06 -12.92 -11.95
C THR A 25 30.81 -14.00 -11.15
N PRO A 26 32.15 -14.11 -11.27
CA PRO A 26 32.94 -15.05 -10.47
C PRO A 26 32.96 -14.65 -8.98
N PRO A 27 33.08 -15.62 -8.05
CA PRO A 27 33.08 -15.34 -6.62
C PRO A 27 34.32 -14.54 -6.23
N SER A 28 34.10 -13.34 -5.71
CA SER A 28 35.16 -12.49 -5.17
C SER A 28 35.71 -13.12 -3.89
N GLY A 29 37.04 -13.33 -3.89
CA GLY A 29 37.81 -13.94 -2.82
C GLY A 29 37.74 -13.15 -1.52
N GLY A 30 37.78 -13.91 -0.42
CA GLY A 30 37.86 -13.36 0.92
C GLY A 30 39.18 -12.63 1.18
N SER A 31 39.14 -11.73 2.16
CA SER A 31 40.30 -11.39 2.96
C SER A 31 39.91 -11.06 4.41
N PRO A 32 40.83 -11.29 5.35
CA PRO A 32 40.55 -11.53 6.76
C PRO A 32 40.65 -10.24 7.59
N TYR A 33 40.18 -10.31 8.84
CA TYR A 33 40.18 -9.31 9.92
C TYR A 33 38.84 -8.61 10.20
N GLY A 34 38.29 -8.91 11.39
CA GLY A 34 37.23 -8.15 12.04
C GLY A 34 36.29 -8.99 12.91
N SER A 35 36.78 -9.52 14.04
CA SER A 35 35.95 -10.20 15.05
C SER A 35 35.30 -9.21 16.04
N PRO A 36 33.99 -9.37 16.36
CA PRO A 36 33.37 -8.82 17.57
C PRO A 36 33.08 -9.92 18.65
N PRO A 37 32.77 -9.54 19.91
CA PRO A 37 32.99 -10.35 21.12
C PRO A 37 31.91 -11.42 21.41
N PRO A 38 32.20 -12.41 22.28
CA PRO A 38 31.30 -13.54 22.54
C PRO A 38 30.18 -13.17 23.52
N GLY A 39 28.96 -13.04 23.01
CA GLY A 39 27.73 -12.97 23.79
C GLY A 39 27.19 -14.36 24.11
N SER A 40 27.13 -14.67 25.40
CA SER A 40 26.63 -15.89 26.05
C SER A 40 25.20 -16.28 25.69
N GLY A 41 24.98 -17.52 25.27
CA GLY A 41 23.63 -18.10 25.17
C GLY A 41 23.50 -19.31 24.24
N GLY A 42 24.37 -20.31 24.36
CA GLY A 42 24.21 -21.59 23.65
C GLY A 42 23.30 -22.56 24.42
N PRO A 43 22.45 -23.35 23.76
CA PRO A 43 21.66 -24.40 24.41
C PRO A 43 22.57 -25.48 25.04
N PRO A 44 22.13 -26.16 26.12
CA PRO A 44 22.97 -27.10 26.88
C PRO A 44 23.39 -28.31 26.04
N PRO A 45 24.57 -28.89 26.31
CA PRO A 45 25.07 -30.05 25.59
C PRO A 45 24.20 -31.31 25.87
N PRO A 46 24.03 -32.20 24.89
CA PRO A 46 23.33 -33.47 25.11
C PRO A 46 24.13 -34.40 26.05
N PRO A 47 23.46 -35.29 26.80
CA PRO A 47 24.12 -36.17 27.76
C PRO A 47 24.99 -37.23 27.07
N PRO A 48 26.07 -37.72 27.73
CA PRO A 48 26.94 -38.75 27.15
C PRO A 48 26.19 -40.06 26.91
N GLY A 49 26.24 -40.56 25.66
CA GLY A 49 25.57 -41.79 25.23
C GLY A 49 26.20 -43.05 25.82
N GLY A 50 25.35 -43.93 26.35
CA GLY A 50 25.67 -45.32 26.67
C GLY A 50 25.68 -46.21 25.41
N PRO A 51 26.34 -47.37 25.44
CA PRO A 51 26.55 -48.19 24.26
C PRO A 51 25.34 -49.10 23.96
N GLY A 52 24.81 -48.98 22.73
CA GLY A 52 24.04 -50.05 22.10
C GLY A 52 22.61 -49.69 21.70
N GLY A 53 22.27 -49.97 20.43
CA GLY A 53 20.89 -50.04 19.94
C GLY A 53 20.66 -49.14 18.72
N GLY A 54 20.51 -49.76 17.54
CA GLY A 54 20.23 -49.04 16.30
C GLY A 54 18.81 -48.44 16.21
N GLY A 55 18.65 -47.55 15.23
CA GLY A 55 17.35 -47.20 14.66
C GLY A 55 16.86 -45.77 14.91
N TYR A 56 16.53 -45.11 13.80
CA TYR A 56 15.73 -43.89 13.61
C TYR A 56 16.46 -42.54 13.48
N PRO A 57 16.31 -41.83 12.33
CA PRO A 57 16.70 -40.44 12.21
C PRO A 57 15.77 -39.53 13.04
N PRO A 58 16.24 -38.36 13.49
CA PRO A 58 15.43 -37.42 14.28
C PRO A 58 14.22 -36.92 13.48
N PRO A 59 13.07 -36.65 14.13
CA PRO A 59 11.89 -36.13 13.46
C PRO A 59 12.17 -34.73 12.87
N PRO A 60 11.68 -34.43 11.66
CA PRO A 60 11.82 -33.10 11.07
C PRO A 60 11.07 -32.04 11.90
N PRO A 61 11.51 -30.76 11.85
CA PRO A 61 10.84 -29.67 12.55
C PRO A 61 9.38 -29.53 12.06
N PRO A 62 8.45 -29.01 12.88
CA PRO A 62 7.05 -28.88 12.48
C PRO A 62 6.93 -27.84 11.36
N TYR A 63 6.78 -28.31 10.12
CA TYR A 63 6.42 -27.46 8.99
C TYR A 63 4.93 -27.14 9.12
N GLY A 64 4.62 -25.85 9.21
CA GLY A 64 3.25 -25.33 9.30
C GLY A 64 2.36 -25.90 8.19
N GLY A 65 1.11 -26.18 8.56
CA GLY A 65 0.13 -26.87 7.73
C GLY A 65 -0.01 -26.27 6.33
N GLY A 66 0.35 -27.07 5.33
CA GLY A 66 0.01 -26.85 3.93
C GLY A 66 -1.25 -27.64 3.59
N ASP A 67 -2.18 -26.99 2.91
CA ASP A 67 -3.44 -27.57 2.44
C ASP A 67 -3.22 -28.82 1.55
N PRO A 68 -4.11 -29.84 1.60
CA PRO A 68 -3.94 -31.11 0.87
C PRO A 68 -4.14 -31.03 -0.65
N TYR A 69 -4.42 -29.86 -1.22
CA TYR A 69 -4.74 -29.71 -2.64
C TYR A 69 -3.94 -28.57 -3.28
N GLY A 70 -2.91 -28.94 -4.05
CA GLY A 70 -2.33 -28.07 -5.07
C GLY A 70 -1.02 -27.38 -4.68
N GLY A 71 0.06 -28.16 -4.62
CA GLY A 71 1.43 -27.66 -4.59
C GLY A 71 1.84 -27.04 -5.93
N GLY A 72 1.35 -25.84 -6.22
CA GLY A 72 2.04 -24.92 -7.11
C GLY A 72 3.29 -24.37 -6.42
N PRO A 73 4.25 -23.78 -7.15
CA PRO A 73 5.38 -23.09 -6.54
C PRO A 73 4.85 -22.11 -5.50
N ALA A 74 5.28 -22.24 -4.24
CA ALA A 74 4.92 -21.31 -3.19
C ALA A 74 5.31 -19.91 -3.65
N MET A 75 4.34 -19.11 -4.10
CA MET A 75 4.60 -17.71 -4.40
C MET A 75 5.18 -17.08 -3.13
N PRO A 76 6.30 -16.35 -3.22
CA PRO A 76 6.83 -15.62 -2.07
C PRO A 76 5.69 -14.79 -1.46
N ASP A 77 5.48 -14.90 -0.14
CA ASP A 77 4.52 -14.05 0.56
C ASP A 77 4.87 -12.59 0.24
N PRO A 78 3.98 -11.81 -0.40
CA PRO A 78 4.26 -10.41 -0.73
C PRO A 78 4.61 -9.57 0.50
N LEU A 79 4.20 -10.00 1.70
CA LEU A 79 4.52 -9.32 2.96
C LEU A 79 5.88 -9.73 3.54
N ALA A 80 6.57 -10.71 2.97
CA ALA A 80 7.88 -11.16 3.45
C ALA A 80 8.88 -9.99 3.47
N GLY A 81 9.37 -9.66 4.66
CA GLY A 81 10.32 -8.56 4.86
C GLY A 81 9.69 -7.17 5.04
N MET A 82 8.35 -7.04 4.98
CA MET A 82 7.68 -5.78 5.32
C MET A 82 7.43 -5.64 6.82
N PRO A 83 7.42 -4.39 7.36
CA PRO A 83 6.92 -4.15 8.70
C PRO A 83 5.47 -4.62 8.86
N PRO A 84 5.03 -4.92 10.10
CA PRO A 84 3.68 -5.41 10.35
C PRO A 84 2.62 -4.44 9.80
N LEU A 85 1.52 -5.01 9.31
CA LEU A 85 0.39 -4.23 8.83
C LEU A 85 -0.18 -3.35 9.94
N ALA A 86 -0.51 -2.11 9.58
CA ALA A 86 -1.11 -1.18 10.51
C ALA A 86 -2.55 -1.61 10.87
N ASP A 87 -2.89 -1.52 12.16
CA ASP A 87 -4.24 -1.76 12.63
C ASP A 87 -5.23 -0.73 12.10
N PHE A 88 -6.49 -1.15 11.97
CA PHE A 88 -7.58 -0.31 11.45
C PHE A 88 -7.71 1.01 12.23
N GLY A 89 -7.68 0.97 13.57
CA GLY A 89 -7.83 2.17 14.41
C GLY A 89 -6.74 3.22 14.14
N ARG A 90 -5.49 2.79 13.97
CA ARG A 90 -4.38 3.70 13.61
C ARG A 90 -4.56 4.29 12.22
N ARG A 91 -5.01 3.49 11.24
CA ARG A 91 -5.31 3.97 9.88
C ARG A 91 -6.44 5.01 9.88
N LEU A 92 -7.50 4.76 10.65
CA LEU A 92 -8.63 5.68 10.79
C LEU A 92 -8.21 6.98 11.48
N ALA A 93 -7.47 6.90 12.59
CA ALA A 93 -6.97 8.07 13.30
C ALA A 93 -6.04 8.93 12.41
N ALA A 94 -5.11 8.31 11.67
CA ALA A 94 -4.28 9.03 10.70
C ALA A 94 -5.14 9.75 9.65
N ARG A 95 -6.21 9.09 9.18
CA ARG A 95 -7.12 9.66 8.19
C ARG A 95 -7.91 10.85 8.75
N ILE A 96 -8.38 10.79 9.99
CA ILE A 96 -9.07 11.90 10.65
C ILE A 96 -8.14 13.12 10.74
N ILE A 97 -6.89 12.92 11.15
CA ILE A 97 -5.89 14.00 11.19
C ILE A 97 -5.69 14.61 9.79
N ASP A 98 -5.50 13.77 8.78
CA ASP A 98 -5.32 14.22 7.39
C ASP A 98 -6.55 14.98 6.85
N VAL A 99 -7.77 14.54 7.21
CA VAL A 99 -9.00 15.24 6.85
C VAL A 99 -9.01 16.63 7.46
N LEU A 100 -8.71 16.76 8.76
CA LEU A 100 -8.72 18.04 9.46
C LEU A 100 -7.67 19.01 8.91
N ILE A 101 -6.47 18.51 8.56
CA ILE A 101 -5.39 19.33 7.99
C ILE A 101 -5.81 20.03 6.69
N VAL A 102 -6.64 19.37 5.87
CA VAL A 102 -7.14 19.95 4.61
C VAL A 102 -8.46 20.70 4.82
N ALA A 103 -9.36 20.16 5.65
CA ALA A 103 -10.69 20.73 5.92
C ALA A 103 -10.61 22.10 6.59
N VAL A 104 -9.74 22.27 7.60
CA VAL A 104 -9.69 23.52 8.39
C VAL A 104 -9.28 24.71 7.52
N PRO A 105 -8.19 24.67 6.72
CA PRO A 105 -7.86 25.78 5.83
C PRO A 105 -8.97 26.08 4.82
N LEU A 106 -9.58 25.06 4.22
CA LEU A 106 -10.69 25.26 3.27
C LEU A 106 -11.91 25.89 3.95
N PHE A 107 -12.21 25.50 5.18
CA PHE A 107 -13.30 26.08 5.96
C PHE A 107 -13.05 27.55 6.28
N LEU A 108 -11.84 27.90 6.73
CA LEU A 108 -11.46 29.29 7.01
C LEU A 108 -11.52 30.19 5.77
N ILE A 109 -11.11 29.67 4.61
CA ILE A 109 -11.25 30.37 3.32
C ILE A 109 -12.73 30.65 3.04
N GLN A 110 -13.59 29.63 3.14
CA GLN A 110 -15.03 29.82 2.89
C GLN A 110 -15.67 30.84 3.82
N LEU A 111 -15.29 30.81 5.10
CA LEU A 111 -15.75 31.76 6.11
C LEU A 111 -15.34 33.20 5.75
N ALA A 112 -14.09 33.41 5.33
CA ALA A 112 -13.58 34.72 4.93
C ALA A 112 -14.31 35.30 3.69
N PHE A 113 -14.77 34.45 2.78
CA PHE A 113 -15.51 34.85 1.58
C PHE A 113 -17.05 34.80 1.75
N GLY A 114 -17.57 34.44 2.93
CA GLY A 114 -19.00 34.34 3.20
C GLY A 114 -19.74 33.24 2.42
N THR A 115 -19.01 32.23 1.92
CA THR A 115 -19.53 31.18 1.01
C THR A 115 -19.85 29.89 1.77
N ASN A 116 -20.51 30.00 2.93
CA ASN A 116 -20.76 28.93 3.91
C ASN A 116 -21.70 27.79 3.42
N ARG A 117 -21.31 27.08 2.37
CA ARG A 117 -22.06 25.98 1.73
C ARG A 117 -22.28 24.73 2.59
N TYR A 118 -21.55 24.62 3.71
CA TYR A 118 -21.67 23.50 4.66
C TYR A 118 -22.55 23.81 5.87
N MET A 119 -23.01 25.07 6.01
CA MET A 119 -23.98 25.42 7.04
C MET A 119 -25.37 25.18 6.48
N VAL A 120 -26.12 24.29 7.15
CA VAL A 120 -27.54 24.05 6.85
C VAL A 120 -28.32 25.02 7.71
N GLU A 121 -28.95 26.01 7.08
CA GLU A 121 -29.86 26.90 7.80
C GLU A 121 -31.23 26.21 7.95
N THR A 122 -31.33 25.37 8.98
CA THR A 122 -32.58 24.66 9.32
C THR A 122 -33.76 25.60 9.55
N ASP A 123 -33.51 26.83 10.02
CA ASP A 123 -34.53 27.87 10.20
C ASP A 123 -35.14 28.37 8.86
N ARG A 124 -34.48 28.14 7.73
CA ARG A 124 -34.97 28.50 6.38
C ARG A 124 -35.62 27.32 5.64
N GLY A 125 -35.71 26.15 6.27
CA GLY A 125 -36.28 24.94 5.65
C GLY A 125 -35.36 24.28 4.62
N GLU A 126 -34.04 24.51 4.70
CA GLU A 126 -33.08 23.89 3.79
C GLU A 126 -32.98 22.38 4.07
N ASP A 127 -33.24 21.58 3.03
CA ASP A 127 -33.04 20.14 3.06
C ASP A 127 -31.67 19.74 2.46
N VAL A 128 -31.26 18.49 2.68
CA VAL A 128 -29.99 17.94 2.17
C VAL A 128 -29.86 18.08 0.65
N SER A 129 -30.97 18.07 -0.09
CA SER A 129 -31.03 18.28 -1.54
C SER A 129 -30.58 19.68 -1.96
N GLU A 130 -30.84 20.69 -1.14
CA GLU A 130 -30.46 22.08 -1.42
C GLU A 130 -28.95 22.29 -1.20
N VAL A 131 -28.39 21.67 -0.16
CA VAL A 131 -26.93 21.65 0.10
C VAL A 131 -26.18 20.97 -1.06
N ILE A 132 -26.73 19.87 -1.58
CA ILE A 132 -26.19 19.19 -2.75
C ILE A 132 -26.26 20.11 -3.97
N THR A 133 -27.42 20.71 -4.26
CA THR A 133 -27.59 21.64 -5.39
C THR A 133 -26.62 22.84 -5.34
N LYS A 134 -26.43 23.43 -4.16
CA LYS A 134 -25.47 24.51 -3.93
C LYS A 134 -24.03 24.06 -4.21
N SER A 135 -23.68 22.82 -3.88
CA SER A 135 -22.34 22.26 -4.12
C SER A 135 -22.01 22.04 -5.61
N TYR A 136 -23.02 22.00 -6.48
CA TYR A 136 -22.89 21.80 -7.93
C TYR A 136 -23.20 23.04 -8.78
N SER A 137 -23.40 24.20 -8.16
CA SER A 137 -23.74 25.44 -8.87
C SER A 137 -22.84 26.60 -8.43
N GLY A 138 -22.67 27.60 -9.32
CA GLY A 138 -21.97 28.86 -9.04
C GLY A 138 -20.63 28.71 -8.31
N SER A 139 -20.49 29.42 -7.18
CA SER A 139 -19.30 29.39 -6.32
C SER A 139 -19.10 28.05 -5.60
N GLY A 140 -20.17 27.26 -5.40
CA GLY A 140 -20.09 25.94 -4.78
C GLY A 140 -19.37 24.92 -5.66
N LEU A 141 -19.62 24.93 -6.98
CA LEU A 141 -18.90 24.06 -7.92
C LEU A 141 -17.39 24.37 -7.90
N LEU A 142 -17.02 25.66 -7.91
CA LEU A 142 -15.63 26.08 -7.81
C LEU A 142 -14.99 25.57 -6.51
N MET A 143 -15.68 25.72 -5.37
CA MET A 143 -15.18 25.23 -4.07
C MET A 143 -15.10 23.70 -4.01
N THR A 144 -16.00 22.98 -4.68
CA THR A 144 -15.92 21.52 -4.84
C THR A 144 -14.67 21.12 -5.63
N LEU A 145 -14.38 21.80 -6.75
CA LEU A 145 -13.17 21.55 -7.54
C LEU A 145 -11.88 21.87 -6.74
N ILE A 146 -11.86 22.98 -6.02
CA ILE A 146 -10.74 23.34 -5.12
C ILE A 146 -10.55 22.26 -4.05
N SER A 147 -11.65 21.77 -3.46
CA SER A 147 -11.61 20.72 -2.44
C SER A 147 -11.04 19.41 -3.03
N ILE A 148 -11.47 19.01 -4.23
CA ILE A 148 -10.95 17.84 -4.93
C ILE A 148 -9.44 17.97 -5.14
N VAL A 149 -8.97 19.10 -5.68
CA VAL A 149 -7.55 19.34 -5.90
C VAL A 149 -6.78 19.33 -4.59
N ALA A 150 -7.31 19.93 -3.54
CA ALA A 150 -6.66 19.98 -2.22
C ALA A 150 -6.51 18.58 -1.61
N TYR A 151 -7.59 17.80 -1.53
CA TYR A 151 -7.58 16.47 -0.93
C TYR A 151 -6.80 15.44 -1.75
N VAL A 152 -7.06 15.37 -3.06
CA VAL A 152 -6.36 14.45 -3.97
C VAL A 152 -4.89 14.85 -4.06
N GLY A 153 -4.60 16.14 -4.25
CA GLY A 153 -3.25 16.66 -4.35
C GLY A 153 -2.43 16.45 -3.08
N TYR A 154 -3.03 16.68 -1.91
CA TYR A 154 -2.41 16.40 -0.61
C TYR A 154 -2.06 14.91 -0.47
N ASP A 155 -3.03 14.00 -0.61
CA ASP A 155 -2.76 12.57 -0.42
C ASP A 155 -1.79 12.03 -1.48
N TRP A 156 -1.96 12.43 -2.75
CA TRP A 156 -1.06 12.05 -3.85
C TRP A 156 0.37 12.50 -3.58
N TRP A 157 0.60 13.78 -3.28
CA TRP A 157 1.94 14.34 -3.12
C TRP A 157 2.71 13.66 -1.99
N PHE A 158 2.09 13.55 -0.82
CA PHE A 158 2.73 12.94 0.35
C PHE A 158 2.94 11.43 0.18
N THR A 159 1.95 10.74 -0.40
CA THR A 159 2.04 9.30 -0.68
C THR A 159 3.14 9.00 -1.69
N LYS A 160 3.26 9.75 -2.80
CA LYS A 160 4.33 9.53 -3.77
C LYS A 160 5.71 9.91 -3.24
N LYS A 161 5.80 10.91 -2.35
CA LYS A 161 7.08 11.46 -1.89
C LYS A 161 7.72 10.61 -0.80
N SER A 162 6.90 10.06 0.10
CA SER A 162 7.40 9.34 1.27
C SER A 162 6.52 8.17 1.72
N GLY A 163 5.37 7.94 1.07
CA GLY A 163 4.36 7.01 1.56
C GLY A 163 3.64 7.50 2.82
N GLN A 164 3.95 8.70 3.33
CA GLN A 164 3.43 9.21 4.59
C GLN A 164 2.84 10.61 4.45
N THR A 165 1.52 10.69 4.65
CA THR A 165 0.81 11.94 4.93
C THR A 165 1.10 12.40 6.36
N VAL A 166 0.79 13.65 6.71
CA VAL A 166 1.11 14.20 8.03
C VAL A 166 0.46 13.36 9.15
N GLY A 167 -0.80 12.96 9.00
CA GLY A 167 -1.47 12.08 9.96
C GLY A 167 -0.83 10.70 10.06
N LYS A 168 -0.36 10.14 8.94
CA LYS A 168 0.38 8.87 8.95
C LYS A 168 1.74 9.00 9.63
N LYS A 169 2.46 10.11 9.42
CA LYS A 169 3.73 10.39 10.12
C LYS A 169 3.51 10.47 11.63
N ALA A 170 2.46 11.16 12.07
CA ALA A 170 2.13 11.31 13.48
C ALA A 170 1.84 9.97 14.19
N LEU A 171 1.40 8.95 13.45
CA LEU A 171 1.09 7.62 13.97
C LEU A 171 2.09 6.54 13.55
N SER A 172 3.25 6.93 13.03
CA SER A 172 4.31 6.03 12.54
C SER A 172 3.76 4.99 11.56
N LEU A 173 3.01 5.45 10.54
CA LEU A 173 2.46 4.62 9.48
C LEU A 173 3.04 5.05 8.14
N ARG A 174 3.14 4.11 7.19
CA ARG A 174 3.47 4.42 5.80
C ARG A 174 2.72 3.51 4.83
N VAL A 175 2.47 4.05 3.64
CA VAL A 175 1.95 3.32 2.49
C VAL A 175 3.14 2.72 1.75
N ALA A 176 3.01 1.46 1.38
CA ALA A 176 4.01 0.69 0.67
C ALA A 176 3.37 -0.04 -0.51
N MET A 177 4.10 -0.20 -1.60
CA MET A 177 3.69 -1.08 -2.70
C MET A 177 3.67 -2.53 -2.23
N LEU A 178 2.63 -3.30 -2.55
CA LEU A 178 2.43 -4.66 -2.05
C LEU A 178 3.51 -5.66 -2.55
N ASN A 179 4.11 -5.41 -3.71
CA ASN A 179 5.06 -6.32 -4.34
C ASN A 179 6.49 -6.22 -3.78
N ASP A 180 6.90 -5.06 -3.28
CA ASP A 180 8.30 -4.80 -2.91
C ASP A 180 8.49 -3.89 -1.68
N GLY A 181 7.39 -3.38 -1.11
CA GLY A 181 7.43 -2.52 0.07
C GLY A 181 7.92 -1.08 -0.20
N SER A 182 8.19 -0.74 -1.47
CA SER A 182 8.69 0.57 -1.89
C SER A 182 7.64 1.67 -1.74
N VAL A 183 8.09 2.93 -1.81
CA VAL A 183 7.18 4.08 -1.82
C VAL A 183 6.34 4.05 -3.11
N PRO A 184 5.01 4.25 -3.03
CA PRO A 184 4.15 4.20 -4.21
C PRO A 184 4.60 5.13 -5.34
N SER A 185 4.63 4.61 -6.56
CA SER A 185 4.86 5.41 -7.75
C SER A 185 3.80 6.52 -7.89
N SER A 186 4.10 7.59 -8.64
CA SER A 186 3.15 8.70 -8.83
C SER A 186 1.77 8.25 -9.34
N LYS A 187 1.74 7.27 -10.26
CA LYS A 187 0.48 6.72 -10.81
C LYS A 187 -0.31 5.94 -9.75
N ALA A 188 0.37 5.08 -8.99
CA ALA A 188 -0.27 4.33 -7.90
C ALA A 188 -0.77 5.25 -6.78
N ALA A 189 0.01 6.26 -6.40
CA ALA A 189 -0.39 7.26 -5.43
C ALA A 189 -1.62 8.06 -5.90
N LEU A 190 -1.68 8.40 -7.19
CA LEU A 190 -2.80 9.17 -7.75
C LEU A 190 -4.07 8.33 -7.85
N SER A 191 -3.98 7.08 -8.35
CA SER A 191 -5.14 6.19 -8.41
C SER A 191 -5.71 5.90 -7.03
N ARG A 192 -4.83 5.69 -6.04
CA ARG A 192 -5.19 5.57 -4.63
C ARG A 192 -5.94 6.80 -4.13
N ALA A 193 -5.38 7.99 -4.34
CA ALA A 193 -5.99 9.24 -3.90
C ALA A 193 -7.33 9.50 -4.60
N ALA A 194 -7.45 9.18 -5.90
CA ALA A 194 -8.68 9.34 -6.67
C ALA A 194 -9.80 8.42 -6.15
N VAL A 195 -9.52 7.13 -5.97
CA VAL A 195 -10.50 6.16 -5.44
C VAL A 195 -10.87 6.49 -4.00
N LEU A 196 -9.94 7.06 -3.23
CA LEU A 196 -10.21 7.50 -1.87
C LEU A 196 -11.14 8.74 -1.82
N TRP A 197 -10.87 9.77 -2.63
CA TRP A 197 -11.47 11.08 -2.45
C TRP A 197 -12.57 11.44 -3.43
N LEU A 198 -12.52 11.00 -4.70
CA LEU A 198 -13.50 11.44 -5.70
C LEU A 198 -14.94 11.01 -5.33
N PRO A 199 -15.22 9.74 -4.98
CA PRO A 199 -16.58 9.38 -4.60
C PRO A 199 -17.01 10.06 -3.28
N THR A 200 -16.09 10.26 -2.33
CA THR A 200 -16.33 11.00 -1.09
C THR A 200 -16.78 12.44 -1.37
N LEU A 201 -16.10 13.14 -2.27
CA LEU A 201 -16.30 14.58 -2.49
C LEU A 201 -17.40 14.90 -3.50
N ILE A 202 -17.75 13.96 -4.39
CA ILE A 202 -18.74 14.16 -5.44
C ILE A 202 -20.11 13.68 -4.94
N CYS A 203 -20.33 12.37 -4.84
CA CYS A 203 -21.69 11.83 -4.67
C CYS A 203 -22.01 11.33 -3.26
N CYS A 204 -20.99 10.93 -2.51
CA CYS A 204 -21.16 9.84 -1.56
C CYS A 204 -20.38 10.12 -0.26
N PHE A 205 -20.50 11.35 0.26
CA PHE A 205 -19.74 11.85 1.41
C PHE A 205 -19.79 10.93 2.63
N CYS A 206 -20.95 10.36 2.95
CA CYS A 206 -21.10 9.44 4.08
C CYS A 206 -20.93 7.96 3.67
N LEU A 207 -21.53 7.56 2.55
CA LEU A 207 -21.61 6.15 2.16
C LEU A 207 -20.26 5.60 1.69
N TRP A 208 -19.46 6.40 0.99
CA TRP A 208 -18.18 5.92 0.47
C TRP A 208 -17.14 5.67 1.57
N PRO A 209 -16.93 6.57 2.55
CA PRO A 209 -16.06 6.26 3.69
C PRO A 209 -16.49 5.00 4.46
N ILE A 210 -17.79 4.76 4.60
CA ILE A 210 -18.30 3.51 5.22
C ILE A 210 -17.89 2.31 4.38
N ALA A 211 -18.08 2.35 3.05
CA ALA A 211 -17.65 1.28 2.16
C ALA A 211 -16.13 1.03 2.23
N LEU A 212 -15.33 2.08 2.35
CA LEU A 212 -13.88 1.96 2.56
C LEU A 212 -13.55 1.29 3.89
N VAL A 213 -14.22 1.67 4.98
CA VAL A 213 -14.03 1.05 6.30
C VAL A 213 -14.38 -0.43 6.26
N VAL A 214 -15.56 -0.78 5.72
CA VAL A 214 -16.00 -2.17 5.57
C VAL A 214 -14.98 -2.96 4.74
N SER A 215 -14.49 -2.40 3.63
CA SER A 215 -13.49 -3.07 2.80
C SER A 215 -12.20 -3.40 3.56
N ILE A 216 -11.72 -2.50 4.44
CA ILE A 216 -10.53 -2.75 5.26
C ILE A 216 -10.76 -3.86 6.30
N LEU A 217 -11.96 -3.90 6.90
CA LEU A 217 -12.29 -4.87 7.96
C LEU A 217 -12.50 -6.29 7.42
N VAL A 218 -13.05 -6.41 6.20
CA VAL A 218 -13.34 -7.69 5.56
C VAL A 218 -12.12 -8.25 4.83
N ASP A 219 -11.24 -7.39 4.32
CA ASP A 219 -10.09 -7.82 3.51
C ASP A 219 -9.01 -8.52 4.34
N LYS A 220 -8.82 -9.81 4.09
CA LYS A 220 -7.76 -10.64 4.67
C LYS A 220 -6.98 -11.31 3.54
N PRO A 221 -5.64 -11.46 3.66
CA PRO A 221 -4.81 -11.13 4.83
C PRO A 221 -4.35 -9.66 4.88
N TYR A 222 -4.52 -8.89 3.80
CA TYR A 222 -3.80 -7.63 3.60
C TYR A 222 -4.46 -6.36 4.20
N LYS A 223 -5.67 -6.47 4.76
CA LYS A 223 -6.41 -5.35 5.38
C LYS A 223 -6.46 -4.11 4.46
N GLN A 224 -6.69 -4.30 3.17
CA GLN A 224 -6.70 -3.23 2.16
C GLN A 224 -8.07 -2.59 2.01
N GLY A 225 -8.09 -1.25 1.97
CA GLY A 225 -9.27 -0.53 1.50
C GLY A 225 -9.40 -0.61 -0.03
N LEU A 226 -10.57 -0.28 -0.58
CA LEU A 226 -10.77 -0.22 -2.04
C LEU A 226 -9.72 0.66 -2.75
N HIS A 227 -9.32 1.76 -2.12
CA HIS A 227 -8.27 2.66 -2.60
C HIS A 227 -6.87 2.01 -2.60
N ASP A 228 -6.57 1.18 -1.60
CA ASP A 228 -5.30 0.47 -1.49
C ASP A 228 -5.23 -0.65 -2.54
N LYS A 229 -6.34 -1.37 -2.78
CA LYS A 229 -6.47 -2.41 -3.82
C LYS A 229 -6.27 -1.85 -5.22
N ALA A 230 -6.93 -0.72 -5.53
CA ALA A 230 -6.81 -0.05 -6.82
C ALA A 230 -5.37 0.37 -7.15
N ALA A 231 -4.55 0.60 -6.14
CA ALA A 231 -3.15 0.99 -6.28
C ALA A 231 -2.15 -0.14 -6.01
N LYS A 232 -2.62 -1.34 -5.64
CA LYS A 232 -1.78 -2.48 -5.20
C LYS A 232 -0.83 -2.07 -4.06
N THR A 233 -1.37 -1.38 -3.06
CA THR A 233 -0.62 -0.86 -1.89
C THR A 233 -1.14 -1.43 -0.58
N VAL A 234 -0.32 -1.38 0.45
CA VAL A 234 -0.69 -1.72 1.84
C VAL A 234 -0.19 -0.62 2.78
N VAL A 235 -0.80 -0.51 3.97
CA VAL A 235 -0.29 0.39 5.02
C VAL A 235 0.37 -0.44 6.11
N VAL A 236 1.63 -0.14 6.35
CA VAL A 236 2.50 -0.82 7.31
C VAL A 236 2.94 0.17 8.38
N GLN A 237 3.43 -0.35 9.50
CA GLN A 237 4.12 0.47 10.49
C GLN A 237 5.41 1.04 9.89
N ALA A 238 5.71 2.30 10.19
CA ALA A 238 6.96 2.93 9.82
C ALA A 238 7.90 2.84 11.02
N THR A 239 9.07 2.22 10.83
CA THR A 239 10.18 2.31 11.78
C THR A 239 10.66 3.76 11.78
N THR A 240 10.71 4.37 12.96
CA THR A 240 11.15 5.76 13.14
C THR A 240 12.67 5.83 13.10
#